data_AF-A0AAV4HPE8-F1
#
_entry.id   AF-A0AAV4HPE8-F1
#
_cell.length_a   1.000
_cell.length_b   1.000
_cell.length_c   1.000
_cell.angle_alpha   90.00
_cell.angle_beta   90.00
_cell.angle_gamma   90.00
#
_symmetry.space_group_name_H-M   'P 1'
#
loop_
_entity.id
_entity.type
_entity.pdbx_description
1 polymer ?
#
loop_
_entity_poly.entity_id
_entity_poly.type
_entity_poly.pdbx_seq_one_letter_code
_entity_poly.pdbx_strand_id
1 'polypeptide(L)'
;MWADILCRNVKTTNACEVFHRHFQSSLQTYHPNIFRFMEALKLEQNRTSLKQRTEGPQPKRKKYTSKEEKRASVAKKYKHGEIDIVGYLFKMSKVMQPARV
;
A
#
# COMPACT_ATOMS: atom_id res chain seq x y z
N MET A 1 10.25 12.64 -3.60
CA MET A 1 9.88 12.28 -2.21
C MET A 1 9.65 10.78 -2.16
N TRP A 2 10.46 10.02 -1.41
CA TRP A 2 10.40 8.55 -1.39
C TRP A 2 9.00 7.98 -1.10
N ALA A 3 8.26 8.64 -0.20
CA ALA A 3 6.89 8.25 0.17
C ALA A 3 5.91 8.34 -1.02
N ASP A 4 6.09 9.27 -1.96
CA ASP A 4 5.20 9.38 -3.13
C ASP A 4 5.40 8.21 -4.11
N ILE A 5 6.65 7.76 -4.28
CA ILE A 5 7.00 6.61 -5.10
C ILE A 5 6.32 5.34 -4.57
N LEU A 6 6.28 5.17 -3.24
CA LEU A 6 5.58 4.06 -2.58
C LEU A 6 4.06 4.17 -2.67
N CYS A 7 3.53 5.40 -2.58
CA CYS A 7 2.10 5.64 -2.76
C CYS A 7 1.62 5.28 -4.17
N ARG A 8 2.44 5.53 -5.20
CA ARG A 8 2.12 5.26 -6.61
C ARG A 8 2.36 3.81 -7.02
N ASN A 9 3.40 3.17 -6.51
CA ASN A 9 3.76 1.77 -6.82
C ASN A 9 3.61 0.84 -5.61
N VAL A 10 2.37 0.74 -5.12
CA VAL A 10 2.00 -0.02 -3.91
C VAL A 10 2.21 -1.54 -4.04
N LYS A 11 2.51 -2.05 -5.24
CA LYS A 11 2.72 -3.50 -5.47
C LYS A 11 4.03 -4.02 -4.88
N THR A 12 5.01 -3.15 -4.61
CA THR A 12 6.32 -3.53 -4.07
C THR A 12 6.41 -3.24 -2.58
N THR A 13 6.84 -4.21 -1.79
CA THR A 13 7.22 -4.05 -0.36
C THR A 13 8.54 -3.28 -0.17
N ASN A 14 9.03 -2.61 -1.21
CA ASN A 14 10.31 -1.92 -1.23
C ASN A 14 10.24 -0.51 -0.59
N ALA A 15 9.53 -0.38 0.52
CA ALA A 15 9.45 0.89 1.24
C ALA A 15 10.80 1.29 1.85
N CYS A 16 11.45 0.31 2.49
CA CYS A 16 12.67 0.52 3.24
C CYS A 16 13.86 0.86 2.34
N GLU A 17 14.04 0.19 1.18
CA GLU A 17 15.21 0.46 0.34
C GLU A 17 15.05 1.77 -0.44
N VAL A 18 13.82 2.16 -0.81
CA VAL A 18 13.55 3.46 -1.41
C VAL A 18 13.82 4.58 -0.41
N PHE A 19 13.36 4.43 0.84
CA PHE A 19 13.74 5.36 1.92
C PHE A 19 15.25 5.42 2.09
N HIS A 20 15.91 4.27 2.24
CA HIS A 20 17.33 4.19 2.50
C HIS A 20 18.16 4.87 1.40
N ARG A 21 17.83 4.62 0.13
CA ARG A 21 18.48 5.28 -1.01
C ARG A 21 18.27 6.79 -1.02
N HIS A 22 17.06 7.25 -0.72
CA HIS A 22 16.74 8.69 -0.65
C HIS A 22 17.45 9.37 0.52
N PHE A 23 17.51 8.71 1.68
CA PHE A 23 18.21 9.19 2.86
C PHE A 23 19.73 9.23 2.62
N GLN A 24 20.30 8.17 2.04
CA GLN A 24 21.72 8.10 1.67
C GLN A 24 22.10 9.18 0.65
N SER A 25 21.23 9.44 -0.33
CA SER A 25 21.41 10.55 -1.26
C SER A 25 21.42 11.92 -0.58
N SER A 26 20.73 12.08 0.56
CA SER A 26 20.71 13.33 1.34
C SER A 26 21.98 13.53 2.15
N LEU A 27 22.69 12.44 2.49
CA LEU A 27 23.96 12.49 3.21
C LEU A 27 25.14 12.87 2.30
N GLN A 28 25.06 12.56 1.00
CA GLN A 28 26.07 12.89 -0.04
C GLN A 28 27.49 12.36 0.24
N THR A 29 27.67 11.48 1.24
CA THR A 29 28.95 10.89 1.60
C THR A 29 28.72 9.48 2.14
N TYR A 30 29.70 8.60 1.92
CA TYR A 30 29.67 7.23 2.44
C TYR A 30 29.89 7.17 3.97
N HIS A 31 30.62 8.14 4.52
CA HIS A 31 30.88 8.30 5.95
C HIS A 31 30.59 9.74 6.39
N PRO A 32 29.31 10.09 6.59
CA PRO A 32 28.94 11.42 7.04
C PRO A 32 29.39 11.62 8.49
N ASN A 33 29.81 12.84 8.83
CA ASN A 33 29.99 13.21 10.23
C ASN A 33 28.63 13.28 10.95
N ILE A 34 28.66 13.21 12.28
CA ILE A 34 27.44 13.21 13.10
C ILE A 34 26.55 14.43 12.87
N PHE A 35 27.13 15.59 12.57
CA PHE A 35 26.38 16.83 12.34
C PHE A 35 25.56 16.75 11.04
N ARG A 36 26.17 16.32 9.94
CA ARG A 36 25.48 16.10 8.66
C ARG A 36 24.39 15.04 8.77
N PHE A 37 24.65 14.00 9.54
CA PHE A 37 23.65 12.98 9.83
C PHE A 37 22.44 13.56 10.58
N MET A 38 22.67 14.37 11.61
CA MET A 38 21.60 15.06 12.34
C MET A 38 20.82 16.04 11.46
N GLU A 39 21.49 16.78 10.58
CA GLU A 39 20.82 17.69 9.63
C GLU A 39 19.92 16.93 8.66
N ALA A 40 20.41 15.82 8.09
CA ALA A 40 19.62 14.97 7.20
C ALA A 40 18.39 14.38 7.91
N LEU A 41 18.52 13.95 9.17
CA LEU A 41 17.40 13.48 9.98
C LEU A 41 16.36 14.58 10.21
N LYS A 42 16.79 15.78 10.62
CA LYS A 42 15.89 16.92 10.82
C LYS A 42 15.17 17.30 9.52
N LEU A 43 15.87 17.28 8.40
CA LEU A 43 15.30 17.55 7.08
C LEU A 43 14.19 16.55 6.73
N GLU A 44 14.44 15.26 6.94
CA GLU A 44 13.48 14.21 6.60
C GLU A 44 12.28 14.20 7.56
N GLN A 45 12.51 14.50 8.84
CA GLN A 45 11.46 14.72 9.83
C GLN A 45 10.56 15.90 9.44
N ASN A 46 11.14 17.03 9.05
CA ASN A 46 10.39 18.22 8.60
C ASN A 46 9.56 17.95 7.34
N ARG A 47 10.11 17.23 6.36
CA ARG A 47 9.38 16.83 5.15
C ARG A 47 8.18 15.94 5.48
N THR A 48 8.38 14.98 6.38
CA THR A 48 7.34 14.04 6.80
C THR A 48 6.24 14.74 7.59
N SER A 49 6.61 15.61 8.54
CA SER A 49 5.65 16.35 9.37
C SER A 49 4.85 17.36 8.56
N LEU A 50 5.48 18.06 7.60
CA LEU A 50 4.78 18.95 6.68
C LEU A 50 3.74 18.17 5.87
N LYS A 51 4.12 17.02 5.32
CA LYS A 51 3.22 16.16 4.56
C LYS A 51 2.02 15.69 5.37
N GLN A 52 2.25 15.22 6.60
CA GLN A 52 1.18 14.80 7.51
C GLN A 52 0.19 15.93 7.83
N ARG A 53 0.66 17.19 7.86
CA ARG A 53 -0.18 18.37 8.12
C ARG A 53 -0.96 18.82 6.88
N THR A 54 -0.38 18.69 5.70
CA THR A 54 -0.99 19.14 4.44
C THR A 54 -1.91 18.10 3.81
N GLU A 55 -1.69 16.82 4.08
CA GLU A 55 -2.54 15.75 3.58
C GLU A 55 -3.80 15.64 4.45
N GLY A 56 -4.96 15.91 3.85
CA GLY A 56 -6.26 15.66 4.47
C GLY A 56 -6.49 14.17 4.79
N PRO A 57 -7.65 13.81 5.38
CA PRO A 57 -7.95 12.43 5.73
C PRO A 57 -7.79 11.53 4.50
N GLN A 58 -6.75 10.69 4.52
CA GLN A 58 -6.48 9.76 3.44
C GLN A 58 -7.64 8.77 3.35
N PRO A 59 -8.13 8.44 2.15
CA PRO A 59 -9.21 7.46 2.01
C PRO A 59 -8.76 6.14 2.65
N LYS A 60 -9.51 5.68 3.66
CA LYS A 60 -9.26 4.38 4.30
C LYS A 60 -9.29 3.33 3.21
N ARG A 61 -8.13 2.75 2.90
CA ARG A 61 -8.03 1.70 1.87
C ARG A 61 -8.87 0.51 2.32
N LYS A 62 -9.67 -0.02 1.39
CA LYS A 62 -10.40 -1.28 1.63
C LYS A 62 -9.36 -2.34 1.97
N LYS A 63 -9.50 -2.97 3.14
CA LYS A 63 -8.67 -4.11 3.54
C LYS A 63 -8.75 -5.15 2.42
N TYR A 64 -7.61 -5.71 2.01
CA TYR A 64 -7.60 -6.84 1.08
C TYR A 64 -8.40 -7.96 1.71
N THR A 65 -9.59 -8.23 1.16
CA THR A 65 -10.41 -9.38 1.55
C THR A 65 -9.76 -10.62 0.96
N SER A 66 -9.54 -11.64 1.79
CA SER A 66 -9.04 -12.93 1.31
C SER A 66 -9.97 -13.46 0.22
N LYS A 67 -9.42 -14.23 -0.73
CA LYS A 67 -10.24 -14.98 -1.69
C LYS A 67 -11.26 -15.87 -0.96
N GLU A 68 -10.91 -16.39 0.22
CA GLU A 68 -11.82 -17.19 1.05
C GLU A 68 -13.02 -16.39 1.55
N GLU A 69 -12.77 -15.19 2.07
CA GLU A 69 -13.83 -14.29 2.56
C GLU A 69 -14.78 -13.89 1.42
N LYS A 70 -14.24 -13.66 0.21
CA LYS A 70 -15.05 -13.38 -0.99
C LYS A 70 -15.91 -14.56 -1.39
N ARG A 71 -15.36 -15.80 -1.38
CA ARG A 71 -16.14 -17.02 -1.66
C ARG A 71 -17.27 -17.19 -0.63
N ALA A 72 -16.95 -17.04 0.65
CA ALA A 72 -17.92 -17.15 1.73
C ALA A 72 -19.03 -16.09 1.60
N SER A 73 -18.70 -14.87 1.20
CA SER A 73 -19.73 -13.83 1.01
C SER A 73 -20.64 -14.15 -0.18
N VAL A 74 -20.10 -14.62 -1.30
CA VAL A 74 -20.89 -14.99 -2.49
C VAL A 74 -21.81 -16.18 -2.18
N ALA A 75 -21.33 -17.17 -1.44
CA ALA A 75 -22.14 -18.31 -0.99
C ALA A 75 -23.26 -17.90 -0.03
N LYS A 76 -23.01 -16.99 0.91
CA LYS A 76 -24.05 -16.45 1.81
C LYS A 76 -25.16 -15.73 1.04
N LYS A 77 -24.81 -14.91 0.06
CA LYS A 77 -25.79 -14.18 -0.77
C LYS A 77 -26.68 -15.10 -1.59
N TYR A 78 -26.14 -16.21 -2.11
CA TYR A 78 -26.94 -17.24 -2.77
C TYR A 78 -27.89 -17.94 -1.79
N LYS A 79 -27.41 -18.32 -0.60
CA LYS A 79 -28.26 -18.94 0.45
C LYS A 79 -29.41 -18.03 0.92
N HIS A 80 -29.21 -16.72 0.90
CA HIS A 80 -30.25 -15.74 1.25
C HIS A 80 -31.21 -15.42 0.09
N GLY A 81 -31.01 -15.97 -1.11
CA GLY A 81 -31.85 -15.71 -2.28
C GLY A 81 -31.59 -14.35 -2.96
N GLU A 82 -30.54 -13.63 -2.58
CA GLU A 82 -30.19 -12.32 -3.19
C GLU A 82 -29.61 -12.45 -4.61
N ILE A 83 -29.17 -13.66 -4.99
CA ILE A 83 -28.52 -13.91 -6.28
C ILE A 83 -29.07 -15.21 -6.85
N ASP A 84 -29.42 -15.17 -8.14
CA ASP A 84 -29.80 -16.34 -8.92
C ASP A 84 -28.61 -17.30 -9.16
N ILE A 85 -28.90 -18.56 -9.50
CA ILE A 85 -27.90 -19.62 -9.69
C ILE A 85 -26.88 -19.28 -10.78
N VAL A 86 -27.32 -18.63 -11.87
CA VAL A 86 -26.43 -18.17 -12.95
C VAL A 86 -25.51 -17.07 -12.43
N GLY A 87 -26.06 -16.13 -11.66
CA GLY A 87 -25.30 -15.05 -11.03
C GLY A 87 -24.28 -15.55 -10.01
N TYR A 88 -24.61 -16.62 -9.27
CA TYR A 88 -23.69 -17.30 -8.35
C TYR A 88 -22.52 -17.93 -9.10
N LEU A 89 -22.80 -18.73 -10.14
CA LEU A 89 -21.78 -19.41 -10.94
C LEU A 89 -20.81 -18.42 -11.59
N PHE A 90 -21.32 -17.34 -12.17
CA PHE A 90 -20.47 -16.33 -12.80
C PHE A 90 -19.56 -15.62 -11.80
N LYS A 91 -20.09 -15.24 -10.63
CA LYS A 91 -19.32 -14.59 -9.56
C LYS A 91 -18.27 -15.53 -8.96
N MET A 92 -18.63 -16.79 -8.74
CA MET A 92 -17.69 -17.81 -8.25
C MET A 92 -16.57 -18.11 -9.25
N SER A 93 -16.90 -18.23 -10.54
CA SER A 93 -15.91 -18.44 -11.61
C SER A 93 -14.85 -17.34 -11.60
N LYS A 94 -15.25 -16.07 -11.56
CA LYS A 94 -14.30 -14.94 -11.48
C LYS A 94 -13.42 -14.97 -10.23
N VAL A 95 -13.95 -15.40 -9.09
CA VAL A 95 -13.18 -15.48 -7.83
C VAL A 95 -12.16 -16.62 -7.86
N MET A 96 -12.45 -17.69 -8.62
CA MET A 96 -11.61 -18.89 -8.73
C MET A 96 -10.54 -18.80 -9.81
N GLN A 97 -10.62 -17.82 -10.73
CA GLN A 97 -9.59 -17.64 -11.75
C GLN A 97 -8.20 -17.38 -11.12
N PRO A 98 -7.13 -18.00 -11.66
CA PRO A 98 -5.77 -17.68 -11.26
C PRO A 98 -5.46 -16.22 -11.59
N ALA A 99 -4.56 -15.60 -10.82
CA ALA A 99 -4.10 -14.26 -11.16
C ALA A 99 -3.40 -14.34 -12.52
N ARG A 100 -3.77 -13.48 -13.47
CA ARG A 100 -3.01 -13.37 -14.72
C ARG A 100 -1.60 -12.93 -14.36
N VAL A 101 -0.63 -13.77 -14.69
CA VAL A 101 0.82 -13.50 -14.62
C VAL A 101 1.17 -12.45 -15.66
#